data_AF-A0A9Q5F091-F1
#
_entry.id   AF-A0A9Q5F091-F1
#
_cell.length_a   1.000
_cell.length_b   1.000
_cell.length_c   1.000
_cell.angle_alpha   90.00
_cell.angle_beta   90.00
_cell.angle_gamma   90.00
#
_symmetry.space_group_name_H-M   'P 1'
#
loop_
_entity.id
_entity.type
_entity.pdbx_description
1 polymer ?
#
loop_
_entity_poly.entity_id
_entity_poly.type
_entity_poly.pdbx_seq_one_letter_code
_entity_poly.pdbx_strand_id
1 'polypeptide(L)'
;MTALSIIAPLGLLAIVLIATATLRKVADLEQAPRRKIRRPDSPAATTTNTHLATDQFEAMTYCPSCGAYGPHLMREPRRVSVSDIEAWERRRREFFDRKREDVQTWTVAAWGGGSVRTITDAPTFREPRPVDETEHTTIRICECGKEWGQK
;
A
#
# COMPACT_ATOMS: atom_id res chain seq x y z
N MET A 1 30.74 -47.03 44.45
CA MET A 1 31.06 -45.63 44.10
C MET A 1 30.03 -45.16 43.09
N THR A 2 28.94 -44.55 43.56
CA THR A 2 27.82 -44.07 42.74
C THR A 2 27.35 -42.75 43.32
N ALA A 3 27.91 -41.66 42.83
CA ALA A 3 27.47 -40.30 43.15
C ALA A 3 26.91 -39.68 41.86
N LEU A 4 25.63 -39.93 41.63
CA LEU A 4 24.83 -39.25 40.60
C LEU A 4 23.45 -38.97 41.20
N SER A 5 22.88 -37.82 40.80
CA SER A 5 21.47 -37.44 40.96
C SER A 5 21.09 -36.51 42.12
N ILE A 6 21.67 -35.29 42.19
CA ILE A 6 21.03 -34.17 42.92
C ILE A 6 21.18 -32.81 42.19
N ILE A 7 21.20 -32.76 40.85
CA ILE A 7 21.28 -31.47 40.09
C ILE A 7 19.98 -31.17 39.31
N ALA A 8 19.04 -32.10 39.23
CA ALA A 8 17.85 -31.97 38.37
C ALA A 8 16.75 -30.96 38.79
N PRO A 9 16.50 -30.61 40.07
CA PRO A 9 15.26 -29.88 40.40
C PRO A 9 15.35 -28.35 40.18
N LEU A 10 16.56 -27.76 40.09
CA LEU A 10 16.69 -26.30 39.98
C LEU A 10 16.47 -25.78 38.56
N GLY A 11 16.84 -26.54 37.53
CA GLY A 11 16.65 -26.14 36.13
C GLY A 11 15.18 -26.08 35.72
N LEU A 12 14.37 -27.03 36.19
CA LEU A 12 12.94 -27.09 35.85
C LEU A 12 12.17 -25.89 36.43
N LEU A 13 12.53 -25.47 37.65
CA LEU A 13 11.88 -24.37 38.35
C LEU A 13 12.17 -23.02 37.68
N ALA A 14 13.39 -22.83 37.18
CA ALA A 14 13.76 -21.65 36.39
C ALA A 14 12.99 -21.56 35.06
N ILE A 15 12.82 -22.69 34.36
CA ILE A 15 12.08 -22.74 33.07
C ILE A 15 10.60 -22.41 33.29
N VAL A 16 9.98 -22.94 34.36
CA VAL A 16 8.57 -22.65 34.70
C VAL A 16 8.36 -21.18 35.08
N LEU A 17 9.32 -20.56 35.78
CA LEU A 17 9.26 -19.13 36.12
C LEU A 17 9.38 -18.22 34.88
N ILE A 18 10.25 -18.57 33.92
CA ILE A 18 10.39 -17.80 32.68
C ILE A 18 9.13 -17.94 31.81
N ALA A 19 8.57 -19.15 31.69
CA ALA A 19 7.36 -19.41 30.91
C ALA A 19 6.11 -18.71 31.47
N THR A 20 5.98 -18.63 32.80
CA THR A 20 4.83 -17.94 33.43
C THR A 20 4.95 -16.42 33.33
N ALA A 21 6.16 -15.86 33.36
CA ALA A 21 6.41 -14.43 33.16
C ALA A 21 6.11 -13.97 31.72
N THR A 22 6.41 -14.78 30.70
CA THR A 22 6.10 -14.45 29.31
C THR A 22 4.61 -14.52 29.02
N LEU A 23 3.88 -15.50 29.59
CA LEU A 23 2.43 -15.60 29.43
C LEU A 23 1.68 -14.41 30.03
N ARG A 24 2.13 -13.88 31.19
CA ARG A 24 1.54 -12.66 31.77
C ARG A 24 1.72 -11.42 30.87
N LYS A 25 2.89 -11.25 30.25
CA LYS A 25 3.13 -10.11 29.34
C LYS A 25 2.26 -10.13 28.09
N VAL A 26 1.91 -11.32 27.58
CA VAL A 26 1.02 -11.45 26.41
C VAL A 26 -0.42 -11.11 26.78
N ALA A 27 -0.89 -11.52 27.96
CA ALA A 27 -2.24 -11.19 28.44
C ALA A 27 -2.44 -9.68 28.66
N ASP A 28 -1.41 -8.98 29.15
CA ASP A 28 -1.47 -7.52 29.35
C ASP A 28 -1.50 -6.74 28.02
N LEU A 29 -0.97 -7.32 26.92
CA LEU A 29 -1.04 -6.70 25.59
C LEU A 29 -2.43 -6.80 24.95
N GLU A 30 -3.21 -7.85 25.25
CA GLU A 30 -4.58 -7.99 24.75
C GLU A 30 -5.57 -7.07 25.45
N GLN A 31 -5.32 -6.68 26.70
CA GLN A 31 -6.19 -5.78 27.47
C GLN A 31 -5.89 -4.29 27.27
N ALA A 32 -4.85 -3.95 26.49
CA ALA A 32 -4.61 -2.55 26.15
C ALA A 32 -5.84 -2.00 25.40
N PRO A 33 -6.51 -0.95 25.92
CA PRO A 33 -7.66 -0.38 25.27
C PRO A 33 -7.22 0.05 23.88
N ARG A 34 -7.87 -0.49 22.84
CA ARG A 34 -7.64 -0.12 21.44
C ARG A 34 -7.78 1.39 21.35
N ARG A 35 -6.64 2.08 21.44
CA ARG A 35 -6.54 3.52 21.33
C ARG A 35 -6.98 3.78 19.90
N LYS A 36 -8.25 4.20 19.73
CA LYS A 36 -8.75 4.65 18.43
C LYS A 36 -7.76 5.73 18.02
N ILE A 37 -6.92 5.41 17.04
CA ILE A 37 -6.08 6.39 16.38
C ILE A 37 -7.08 7.38 15.80
N ARG A 38 -7.32 8.47 16.53
CA ARG A 38 -7.98 9.64 15.98
C ARG A 38 -7.11 10.00 14.79
N ARG A 39 -7.59 9.72 13.58
CA ARG A 39 -7.03 10.34 12.40
C ARG A 39 -7.01 11.83 12.73
N PRO A 40 -5.86 12.52 12.63
CA PRO A 40 -5.87 13.96 12.74
C PRO A 40 -6.95 14.45 11.79
N ASP A 41 -7.83 15.31 12.28
CA ASP A 41 -8.92 15.88 11.51
C ASP A 41 -8.30 16.40 10.22
N SER A 42 -8.51 15.65 9.13
CA SER A 42 -8.07 16.09 7.83
C SER A 42 -8.78 17.42 7.66
N PRO A 43 -8.04 18.55 7.49
CA PRO A 43 -8.68 19.83 7.25
C PRO A 43 -9.65 19.58 6.13
N ALA A 44 -10.93 19.88 6.38
CA ALA A 44 -12.01 19.66 5.45
C ALA A 44 -11.49 20.12 4.09
N ALA A 45 -11.19 19.14 3.22
CA ALA A 45 -10.91 19.44 1.85
C ALA A 45 -12.27 19.95 1.38
N THR A 46 -12.43 21.27 1.41
CA THR A 46 -13.43 22.00 0.68
C THR A 46 -13.11 21.72 -0.78
N THR A 47 -13.40 20.50 -1.22
CA THR A 47 -13.57 20.19 -2.62
C THR A 47 -14.78 21.01 -3.00
N THR A 48 -14.53 22.18 -3.55
CA THR A 48 -15.41 22.90 -4.46
C THR A 48 -15.72 21.98 -5.65
N ASN A 49 -16.45 20.90 -5.39
CA ASN A 49 -17.13 20.07 -6.38
C ASN A 49 -18.41 20.79 -6.89
N THR A 50 -18.47 22.11 -6.77
CA THR A 50 -19.59 22.94 -7.20
C THR A 50 -19.62 23.15 -8.72
N HIS A 51 -18.71 22.53 -9.47
CA HIS A 51 -18.60 22.69 -10.92
C HIS A 51 -18.91 21.44 -11.76
N LEU A 52 -19.39 20.34 -11.16
CA LEU A 52 -19.70 19.10 -11.89
C LEU A 52 -21.16 18.99 -12.36
N ALA A 53 -22.03 19.94 -12.03
CA ALA A 53 -23.44 19.91 -12.41
C ALA A 53 -23.71 20.62 -13.76
N THR A 54 -22.84 20.44 -14.74
CA THR A 54 -23.12 20.84 -16.13
C THR A 54 -23.51 19.60 -16.90
N ASP A 55 -24.81 19.24 -16.92
CA ASP A 55 -25.46 18.27 -17.83
C ASP A 55 -24.53 17.23 -18.48
N GLN A 56 -23.72 16.52 -17.68
CA GLN A 56 -22.86 15.48 -18.18
C GLN A 56 -23.77 14.29 -18.42
N PHE A 57 -24.07 14.02 -19.68
CA PHE A 57 -24.89 12.91 -20.12
C PHE A 57 -24.61 11.67 -19.27
N GLU A 58 -25.59 11.21 -18.50
CA GLU A 58 -25.48 10.00 -17.69
C GLU A 58 -25.98 8.83 -18.54
N ALA A 59 -25.11 7.88 -18.84
CA ALA A 59 -25.50 6.67 -19.54
C ALA A 59 -25.52 5.49 -18.57
N MET A 60 -26.71 4.90 -18.39
CA MET A 60 -26.92 3.69 -17.58
C MET A 60 -26.13 2.52 -18.18
N THR A 61 -25.18 1.98 -17.42
CA THR A 61 -24.36 0.86 -17.87
C THR A 61 -23.81 0.04 -16.71
N TYR A 62 -23.20 -1.11 -17.03
CA TYR A 62 -22.55 -2.00 -16.08
C TYR A 62 -21.08 -1.61 -15.87
N CYS A 63 -20.65 -1.50 -14.62
CA CYS A 63 -19.24 -1.30 -14.28
C CYS A 63 -18.46 -2.62 -14.29
N PRO A 64 -17.43 -2.79 -15.14
CA PRO A 64 -16.65 -4.03 -15.20
C PRO A 64 -15.81 -4.30 -13.94
N SER A 65 -15.59 -3.29 -13.10
CA SER A 65 -14.76 -3.41 -11.89
C SER A 65 -15.54 -3.84 -10.65
N CYS A 66 -16.71 -3.23 -10.38
CA CYS A 66 -17.50 -3.52 -9.18
C CYS A 66 -18.81 -4.28 -9.46
N GLY A 67 -19.22 -4.38 -10.72
CA GLY A 67 -20.44 -5.06 -11.14
C GLY A 67 -21.74 -4.31 -10.88
N ALA A 68 -21.68 -3.04 -10.44
CA ALA A 68 -22.87 -2.22 -10.30
C ALA A 68 -23.42 -1.81 -11.67
N TYR A 69 -24.75 -1.86 -11.81
CA TYR A 69 -25.48 -1.27 -12.92
C TYR A 69 -26.11 0.05 -12.46
N GLY A 70 -25.79 1.15 -13.13
CA GLY A 70 -26.21 2.48 -12.68
C GLY A 70 -25.78 3.60 -13.62
N PRO A 71 -26.10 4.85 -13.27
CA PRO A 71 -25.59 6.02 -13.98
C PRO A 71 -24.09 6.12 -13.77
N HIS A 72 -23.39 6.51 -14.82
CA HIS A 72 -21.94 6.71 -14.80
C HIS A 72 -21.65 8.08 -15.39
N LEU A 73 -20.78 8.83 -14.73
CA LEU A 73 -20.32 10.11 -15.24
C LEU A 73 -19.48 9.86 -16.50
N MET A 74 -19.54 10.81 -17.43
CA MET A 74 -18.81 10.74 -18.68
C MET A 74 -17.84 11.91 -18.78
N ARG A 75 -16.59 11.61 -19.14
CA ARG A 75 -15.59 12.63 -19.46
C ARG A 75 -15.00 12.38 -20.84
N GLU A 76 -14.47 13.43 -21.44
CA GLU A 76 -13.75 13.33 -22.69
C GLU A 76 -12.44 12.53 -22.50
N PRO A 77 -12.04 11.71 -23.49
CA PRO A 77 -10.74 11.08 -23.49
C PRO A 77 -9.61 12.12 -23.50
N ARG A 78 -8.60 11.91 -22.67
CA ARG A 78 -7.44 12.79 -22.61
C ARG A 78 -6.48 12.49 -23.77
N ARG A 79 -6.09 13.54 -24.47
CA ARG A 79 -4.99 13.50 -25.44
C ARG A 79 -3.70 13.80 -24.72
N VAL A 80 -2.75 12.87 -24.76
CA VAL A 80 -1.43 13.10 -24.16
C VAL A 80 -0.56 13.87 -25.15
N SER A 81 -0.01 15.00 -24.70
CA SER A 81 0.94 15.75 -25.49
C SER A 81 2.35 15.19 -25.35
N VAL A 82 3.22 15.47 -26.32
CA VAL A 82 4.66 15.14 -26.21
C VAL A 82 5.27 15.80 -24.96
N SER A 83 4.86 17.03 -24.65
CA SER A 83 5.32 17.73 -23.44
C SER A 83 4.93 17.02 -22.14
N ASP A 84 3.77 16.35 -22.08
CA ASP A 84 3.37 15.60 -20.88
C ASP A 84 4.27 14.39 -20.65
N ILE A 85 4.63 13.71 -21.74
CA ILE A 85 5.55 12.56 -21.72
C ILE A 85 6.94 13.02 -21.29
N GLU A 86 7.47 14.07 -21.92
CA GLU A 86 8.79 14.63 -21.57
C GLU A 86 8.83 15.12 -20.12
N ALA A 87 7.76 15.77 -19.65
CA ALA A 87 7.66 16.22 -18.27
C ALA A 87 7.64 15.05 -17.28
N TRP A 88 6.93 13.96 -17.60
CA TRP A 88 6.93 12.73 -16.79
C TRP A 88 8.30 12.05 -16.78
N GLU A 89 8.96 11.94 -17.94
CA GLU A 89 10.29 11.37 -18.05
C GLU A 89 11.34 12.17 -17.28
N ARG A 90 11.24 13.50 -17.31
CA ARG A 90 12.07 14.40 -16.51
C ARG A 90 11.87 14.13 -15.01
N ARG A 91 10.61 14.13 -14.52
CA ARG A 91 10.31 13.83 -13.10
C ARG A 91 10.79 12.45 -12.67
N ARG A 92 10.63 11.44 -13.54
CA ARG A 92 11.14 10.09 -13.31
C ARG A 92 12.65 10.07 -13.16
N ARG A 93 13.38 10.77 -14.04
CA ARG A 93 14.85 10.87 -13.98
C ARG A 93 15.30 11.57 -12.71
N GLU A 94 14.75 12.74 -12.42
CA GLU A 94 15.03 13.51 -11.20
C GLU A 94 14.79 12.68 -9.92
N PHE A 95 13.73 11.86 -9.90
CA PHE A 95 13.46 10.96 -8.78
C PHE A 95 14.59 9.96 -8.57
N PHE A 96 15.04 9.27 -9.62
CA PHE A 96 16.11 8.28 -9.53
C PHE A 96 17.48 8.90 -9.27
N ASP A 97 17.77 10.07 -9.84
CA ASP A 97 19.01 10.80 -9.58
C ASP A 97 19.13 11.18 -8.10
N ARG A 98 18.05 11.70 -7.50
CA ARG A 98 18.01 12.04 -6.07
C ARG A 98 18.06 10.81 -5.17
N LYS A 99 17.50 9.69 -5.60
CA LYS A 99 17.35 8.47 -4.79
C LYS A 99 18.44 7.43 -5.05
N ARG A 100 19.48 7.78 -5.82
CA ARG A 100 20.58 6.88 -6.16
C ARG A 100 21.34 6.39 -4.93
N GLU A 101 21.51 7.25 -3.93
CA GLU A 101 22.20 6.94 -2.67
C GLU A 101 21.32 6.16 -1.68
N ASP A 102 20.00 6.17 -1.88
CA ASP A 102 19.03 5.49 -1.01
C ASP A 102 18.86 4.00 -1.33
N VAL A 103 19.63 3.46 -2.27
CA VAL A 103 19.59 2.03 -2.62
C VAL A 103 20.19 1.24 -1.47
N GLN A 104 19.34 0.58 -0.69
CA GLN A 104 19.76 -0.23 0.43
C GLN A 104 19.94 -1.68 -0.02
N THR A 105 21.10 -2.25 0.32
CA THR A 105 21.39 -3.65 0.08
C THR A 105 21.40 -4.37 1.42
N TRP A 106 20.49 -5.33 1.57
CA TRP A 106 20.35 -6.13 2.79
C TRP A 106 20.75 -7.56 2.50
N THR A 107 21.60 -8.13 3.34
CA THR A 107 21.92 -9.56 3.31
C THR A 107 20.99 -10.29 4.26
N VAL A 108 20.17 -11.18 3.71
CA VAL A 108 19.28 -12.04 4.49
C VAL A 108 19.92 -13.40 4.59
N ALA A 109 20.38 -13.75 5.79
CA ALA A 109 20.87 -15.08 6.12
C ALA A 109 19.72 -15.94 6.66
N ALA A 110 19.62 -17.18 6.16
CA ALA A 110 18.67 -18.13 6.71
C ALA A 110 19.09 -18.57 8.12
N TRP A 111 18.12 -18.70 9.03
CA TRP A 111 18.33 -19.26 10.36
C TRP A 111 18.77 -20.73 10.20
N GLY A 112 20.03 -21.04 10.56
CA GLY A 112 20.63 -22.38 10.36
C GLY A 112 21.88 -22.42 9.47
N GLY A 113 22.44 -21.26 9.08
CA GLY A 113 23.71 -21.22 8.32
C GLY A 113 23.56 -21.52 6.82
N GLY A 114 22.32 -21.52 6.31
CA GLY A 114 22.02 -21.73 4.90
C GLY A 114 22.17 -20.48 4.01
N SER A 115 21.67 -20.58 2.78
CA SER A 115 21.87 -19.60 1.69
C SER A 115 21.68 -18.15 2.12
N VAL A 116 22.71 -17.33 1.87
CA VAL A 116 22.64 -15.87 1.96
C VAL A 116 22.02 -15.34 0.67
N ARG A 117 20.90 -14.61 0.79
CA ARG A 117 20.31 -13.88 -0.33
C ARG A 117 20.54 -12.40 -0.12
N THR A 118 21.03 -11.73 -1.16
CA THR A 118 21.14 -10.28 -1.20
C THR A 118 19.86 -9.71 -1.79
N ILE A 119 19.18 -8.85 -1.04
CA ILE A 119 18.00 -8.12 -1.49
C ILE A 119 18.42 -6.66 -1.68
N THR A 120 18.21 -6.14 -2.88
CA THR A 120 18.38 -4.73 -3.20
C THR A 120 17.02 -4.06 -3.17
N ASP A 121 16.79 -3.17 -2.21
CA ASP A 121 15.58 -2.35 -2.16
C ASP A 121 15.82 -1.06 -2.94
N ALA A 122 15.29 -1.02 -4.17
CA ALA A 122 15.41 0.12 -5.05
C ALA A 122 14.22 1.07 -4.87
N PRO A 123 14.43 2.40 -4.90
CA PRO A 123 13.36 3.37 -4.79
C PRO A 123 12.33 3.18 -5.92
N THR A 124 11.03 3.23 -5.58
CA THR A 124 9.94 3.04 -6.55
C THR A 124 9.31 4.37 -6.97
N PHE A 125 9.36 4.67 -8.27
CA PHE A 125 8.65 5.83 -8.84
C PHE A 125 7.18 5.47 -9.06
N ARG A 126 6.27 6.07 -8.27
CA ARG A 126 4.85 5.69 -8.23
C ARG A 126 3.93 6.55 -9.11
N GLU A 127 4.46 7.59 -9.75
CA GLU A 127 3.64 8.45 -10.60
C GLU A 127 3.24 7.70 -11.88
N PRO A 128 1.93 7.59 -12.18
CA PRO A 128 1.47 6.88 -13.37
C PRO A 128 1.98 7.58 -14.63
N ARG A 129 2.36 6.78 -15.64
CA ARG A 129 2.72 7.32 -16.95
C ARG A 129 1.46 7.93 -17.58
N PRO A 130 1.55 9.12 -18.20
CA PRO A 130 0.47 9.64 -19.04
C PRO A 130 0.11 8.61 -20.12
N VAL A 131 -1.19 8.28 -20.22
CA VAL A 131 -1.73 7.35 -21.23
C VAL A 131 -2.57 8.15 -22.20
N ASP A 132 -2.33 7.97 -23.49
CA ASP A 132 -3.17 8.55 -24.52
C ASP A 132 -4.47 7.76 -24.61
N GLU A 133 -5.60 8.43 -24.38
CA GLU A 133 -6.93 7.81 -24.32
C GLU A 133 -7.69 7.98 -25.64
N THR A 134 -7.02 8.45 -26.70
CA THR A 134 -7.63 8.75 -28.02
C THR A 134 -8.29 7.56 -28.70
N GLU A 135 -7.98 6.33 -28.30
CA GLU A 135 -8.64 5.13 -28.81
C GLU A 135 -10.08 4.94 -28.32
N HIS A 136 -10.53 5.77 -27.37
CA HIS A 136 -11.87 5.77 -26.82
C HIS A 136 -12.65 6.98 -27.32
N THR A 137 -13.96 6.82 -27.48
CA THR A 137 -14.87 7.93 -27.79
C THR A 137 -15.30 8.65 -26.51
N THR A 138 -15.39 7.94 -25.39
CA THR A 138 -15.76 8.48 -24.08
C THR A 138 -15.14 7.65 -22.96
N ILE A 139 -14.80 8.30 -21.84
CA ILE A 139 -14.40 7.62 -20.61
C ILE A 139 -15.54 7.71 -19.61
N ARG A 140 -15.91 6.55 -19.04
CA ARG A 140 -16.93 6.44 -18.01
C ARG A 140 -16.29 6.37 -16.63
N ILE A 141 -16.93 6.98 -15.64
CA ILE A 141 -16.48 7.02 -14.26
C ILE A 141 -17.60 6.44 -13.38
N CYS A 142 -17.28 5.38 -12.65
CA CYS A 142 -18.18 4.80 -11.65
C CYS A 142 -18.03 5.48 -10.29
N GLU A 143 -19.07 5.41 -9.47
CA GLU A 143 -19.04 5.81 -8.05
C GLU A 143 -17.98 5.03 -7.24
N CYS A 144 -17.57 3.83 -7.69
CA CYS A 144 -16.44 3.12 -7.09
C CYS A 144 -15.06 3.76 -7.39
N GLY A 145 -15.02 4.83 -8.18
CA GLY A 145 -13.81 5.57 -8.55
C GLY A 145 -12.99 4.95 -9.68
N LYS A 146 -13.54 3.93 -10.36
CA LYS A 146 -12.88 3.30 -11.51
C LYS A 146 -13.34 3.91 -12.82
N GLU A 147 -12.39 4.07 -13.73
CA GLU A 147 -12.59 4.61 -15.06
C GLU A 147 -12.40 3.51 -16.11
N TRP A 148 -13.17 3.57 -17.20
CA TRP A 148 -12.93 2.72 -18.38
C TRP A 148 -13.40 3.39 -19.65
N GLY A 149 -12.71 3.08 -20.75
CA GLY A 149 -13.03 3.60 -22.07
C GLY A 149 -14.14 2.83 -22.76
N GLN A 150 -14.99 3.57 -23.48
CA GLN A 150 -15.94 3.05 -24.46
C GLN A 150 -15.48 3.45 -25.87
N LYS A 151 -15.65 2.54 -26.84
CA LYS A 151 -15.49 2.83 -28.27
C LYS A 151 -16.83 3.21 -28.87
#